data_AF-A0A829HCF9-F1
#
_entry.id   AF-A0A829HCF9-F1
#
_cell.length_a   1.000
_cell.length_b   1.000
_cell.length_c   1.000
_cell.angle_alpha   90.00
_cell.angle_beta   90.00
_cell.angle_gamma   90.00
#
_symmetry.space_group_name_H-M   'P 1'
#
loop_
_entity.id
_entity.type
_entity.pdbx_description
1 polymer ?
#
loop_
_entity_poly.entity_id
_entity_poly.type
_entity_poly.pdbx_seq_one_letter_code
_entity_poly.pdbx_strand_id
1 'polypeptide(L)'
;MQLNDLKRKILEIANAQYPRVALIEVEDNKIVSLSEYEIDDVIKALKELQDNNFIVNAISISVDQIVSFGHLEITSRGRNLLNS
;
A
#
# COMPACT_ATOMS: atom_id res chain seq x y z
N MET A 1 -10.97 4.33 -11.00
CA MET A 1 -9.53 4.56 -10.77
C MET A 1 -8.75 3.71 -11.78
N GLN A 2 -7.69 4.23 -12.40
CA GLN A 2 -6.78 3.40 -13.19
C GLN A 2 -5.73 2.76 -12.27
N LEU A 3 -5.50 1.46 -12.45
CA LEU A 3 -4.46 0.71 -11.74
C LEU A 3 -3.14 0.90 -12.49
N ASN A 4 -2.25 1.74 -11.96
CA ASN A 4 -0.89 1.88 -12.48
C ASN A 4 0.03 0.80 -11.88
N ASP A 5 1.24 0.67 -12.42
CA ASP A 5 2.20 -0.36 -12.03
C ASP A 5 2.52 -0.34 -10.52
N LEU A 6 2.67 0.85 -9.93
CA LEU A 6 2.92 1.01 -8.49
C LEU A 6 1.75 0.46 -7.66
N LYS A 7 0.52 0.88 -7.94
CA LYS A 7 -0.67 0.40 -7.22
C LYS A 7 -0.87 -1.11 -7.41
N ARG A 8 -0.55 -1.64 -8.59
CA ARG A 8 -0.59 -3.08 -8.85
C ARG A 8 0.41 -3.80 -7.95
N LYS A 9 1.67 -3.38 -7.90
CA LYS A 9 2.69 -3.97 -7.01
C LYS A 9 2.29 -3.92 -5.53
N ILE A 10 1.73 -2.80 -5.07
CA ILE A 10 1.22 -2.69 -3.68
C ILE A 10 0.14 -3.74 -3.41
N LEU A 11 -0.83 -3.90 -4.33
CA LEU A 11 -1.88 -4.91 -4.19
C LEU A 11 -1.32 -6.34 -4.26
N GLU A 12 -0.32 -6.59 -5.10
CA GLU A 12 0.35 -7.90 -5.19
C GLU A 12 1.05 -8.26 -3.89
N ILE A 13 1.78 -7.31 -3.28
CA ILE A 13 2.42 -7.48 -1.96
C ILE A 13 1.38 -7.83 -0.89
N ALA A 14 0.28 -7.08 -0.82
CA ALA A 14 -0.79 -7.34 0.13
C ALA A 14 -1.52 -8.68 -0.14
N ASN A 15 -1.74 -9.03 -1.41
CA ASN A 15 -2.39 -10.28 -1.80
C ASN A 15 -1.52 -11.51 -1.53
N ALA A 16 -0.20 -11.41 -1.67
CA ALA A 16 0.74 -12.51 -1.43
C ALA A 16 0.70 -13.00 0.04
N GLN A 17 0.28 -12.14 0.96
CA GLN A 17 0.16 -12.49 2.38
C GLN A 17 -1.27 -12.85 2.80
N TYR A 18 -2.28 -12.64 1.95
CA TYR A 18 -3.68 -12.94 2.28
C TYR A 18 -3.88 -14.41 2.69
N PRO A 19 -4.64 -14.71 3.77
CA PRO A 19 -5.50 -13.83 4.58
C PRO A 19 -4.79 -13.10 5.72
N ARG A 20 -3.45 -13.11 5.76
CA ARG A 20 -2.64 -12.34 6.71
C ARG A 20 -2.39 -10.93 6.16
N VAL A 21 -1.69 -10.14 6.97
CA VAL A 21 -1.28 -8.78 6.62
C VAL A 21 0.15 -8.76 6.10
N ALA A 22 0.43 -7.90 5.11
CA ALA A 22 1.78 -7.64 4.65
C ALA A 22 2.41 -6.47 5.43
N LEU A 23 3.71 -6.55 5.66
CA LEU A 23 4.49 -5.48 6.29
C LEU A 23 5.20 -4.68 5.20
N ILE A 24 5.14 -3.35 5.30
CA ILE A 24 6.00 -2.46 4.54
C ILE A 24 7.04 -1.88 5.49
N GLU A 25 8.31 -2.16 5.18
CA GLU A 25 9.47 -1.67 5.92
C GLU A 25 10.05 -0.44 5.23
N VAL A 26 10.49 0.53 6.03
CA VAL A 26 11.12 1.77 5.54
C VAL A 26 12.54 1.85 6.07
N GLU A 27 13.49 2.04 5.16
CA GLU A 27 14.92 2.17 5.41
C GLU A 27 15.48 3.29 4.54
N ASP A 28 16.29 4.20 5.11
CA ASP A 28 16.90 5.33 4.40
C ASP A 28 15.92 6.14 3.51
N ASN A 29 14.74 6.46 4.03
CA ASN A 29 13.65 7.16 3.31
C ASN A 29 13.13 6.42 2.07
N LYS A 30 13.32 5.10 1.98
CA LYS A 30 12.74 4.25 0.92
C LYS A 30 11.96 3.12 1.54
N ILE A 31 10.91 2.65 0.87
CA ILE A 31 10.28 1.39 1.28
C ILE A 31 11.00 0.24 0.58
N VAL A 32 11.49 -0.72 1.36
CA VAL A 32 12.42 -1.76 0.90
C VAL A 32 11.83 -2.57 -0.27
N SER A 33 10.55 -2.95 -0.16
CA SER A 33 9.83 -3.73 -1.17
C SER A 33 9.42 -2.94 -2.42
N LEU A 34 9.57 -1.61 -2.41
CA LEU A 34 9.23 -0.70 -3.51
C LEU A 34 10.36 0.33 -3.71
N SER A 35 11.60 -0.12 -3.56
CA SER A 35 12.80 0.74 -3.51
C SER A 35 13.05 1.54 -4.81
N GLU A 36 12.45 1.11 -5.92
CA GLU A 36 12.49 1.80 -7.21
C GLU A 36 11.52 2.98 -7.33
N TYR A 37 10.68 3.23 -6.32
CA TYR A 37 9.72 4.34 -6.29
C TYR A 37 10.08 5.36 -5.20
N GLU A 38 9.80 6.64 -5.47
CA GLU A 38 9.93 7.69 -4.47
C GLU A 38 8.92 7.50 -3.34
N ILE A 39 9.33 7.72 -2.09
CA ILE A 39 8.48 7.45 -0.92
C ILE A 39 7.17 8.24 -0.94
N ASP A 40 7.18 9.48 -1.44
CA ASP A 40 5.99 10.32 -1.58
C ASP A 40 4.98 9.72 -2.56
N ASP A 41 5.45 9.14 -3.67
CA ASP A 41 4.60 8.45 -4.64
C ASP A 41 4.00 7.18 -4.05
N VAL A 42 4.77 6.44 -3.26
CA VAL A 42 4.28 5.25 -2.56
C VAL A 42 3.23 5.63 -1.51
N ILE A 43 3.46 6.68 -0.70
CA ILE A 43 2.49 7.19 0.27
C ILE A 43 1.19 7.59 -0.43
N LYS A 44 1.29 8.33 -1.54
CA LYS A 44 0.12 8.75 -2.32
C LYS A 44 -0.65 7.55 -2.86
N ALA A 45 0.04 6.55 -3.41
CA ALA A 45 -0.59 5.34 -3.92
C ALA A 45 -1.27 4.52 -2.81
N LEU A 46 -0.62 4.37 -1.65
CA LEU A 46 -1.20 3.69 -0.48
C LEU A 46 -2.46 4.42 0.01
N LYS A 47 -2.40 5.75 0.10
CA LYS A 47 -3.54 6.58 0.49
C LYS A 47 -4.72 6.41 -0.47
N GLU A 48 -4.47 6.52 -1.77
CA GLU A 48 -5.52 6.34 -2.78
C GLU A 48 -6.14 4.93 -2.73
N LEU A 49 -5.32 3.89 -2.53
CA LEU A 49 -5.83 2.52 -2.38
C LEU A 49 -6.67 2.33 -1.11
N GLN A 50 -6.26 2.96 -0.01
CA GLN A 50 -6.98 2.94 1.26
C GLN A 50 -8.30 3.73 1.19
N ASP A 51 -8.28 4.94 0.65
CA ASP A 51 -9.46 5.80 0.47
C ASP A 51 -10.52 5.14 -0.44
N ASN A 52 -10.09 4.30 -1.38
CA ASN A 52 -10.98 3.52 -2.25
C ASN A 52 -11.33 2.12 -1.72
N ASN A 53 -10.93 1.80 -0.47
CA ASN A 53 -11.19 0.53 0.21
C ASN A 53 -10.65 -0.70 -0.54
N PHE A 54 -9.50 -0.58 -1.21
CA PHE A 54 -8.80 -1.72 -1.83
C PHE A 54 -7.81 -2.38 -0.86
N ILE A 55 -7.23 -1.60 0.04
CA ILE A 55 -6.43 -2.05 1.19
C ILE A 55 -6.91 -1.33 2.45
N VAL A 56 -6.62 -1.89 3.62
CA VAL A 56 -6.84 -1.24 4.92
C VAL A 56 -5.58 -1.34 5.79
N ASN A 57 -5.50 -0.50 6.82
CA ASN A 57 -4.40 -0.45 7.81
C ASN A 57 -3.01 -0.13 7.23
N ALA A 58 -2.94 0.34 5.98
CA ALA A 58 -1.70 0.50 5.22
C ALA A 58 -0.88 1.72 5.66
N ILE A 59 -1.54 2.87 5.86
CA ILE A 59 -0.89 4.09 6.36
C ILE A 59 -1.77 4.80 7.39
N SER A 60 -1.11 5.41 8.38
CA SER A 60 -1.71 6.39 9.29
C SER A 60 -0.89 7.68 9.23
N ILE A 61 -1.56 8.81 9.04
CA ILE A 61 -0.94 10.13 9.06
C ILE A 61 -1.40 10.82 10.35
N SER A 62 -0.47 11.02 11.28
CA SER A 62 -0.74 11.72 12.53
C SER A 62 -0.86 13.23 12.32
N VAL A 63 -1.38 13.95 13.32
CA VAL A 63 -1.56 15.42 13.28
C VAL A 63 -0.24 16.15 13.06
N ASP A 64 0.87 15.56 13.49
CA ASP A 64 2.24 16.09 13.33
C ASP A 64 2.87 15.75 11.98
N GLN A 65 2.08 15.28 11.00
CA GLN A 65 2.51 14.84 9.66
C GLN A 65 3.50 13.66 9.67
N ILE A 66 3.69 13.00 10.81
CA ILE A 66 4.44 11.75 10.86
C ILE A 66 3.60 10.68 10.15
N VAL A 67 4.13 10.19 9.03
CA VAL A 67 3.58 9.07 8.27
C VAL A 67 4.07 7.79 8.92
N SER A 68 3.15 7.00 9.45
CA SER A 68 3.42 5.65 9.93
C SER A 68 2.91 4.64 8.90
N PHE A 69 3.81 3.79 8.43
CA PHE A 69 3.49 2.65 7.60
C PHE A 69 3.01 1.52 8.50
N GLY A 70 1.91 0.89 8.11
CA GLY A 70 1.23 -0.13 8.89
C GLY A 70 1.21 -1.49 8.19
N HIS A 71 0.29 -2.32 8.67
CA HIS A 71 -0.02 -3.64 8.13
C HIS A 71 -0.93 -3.48 6.90
N LEU A 72 -0.48 -3.85 5.71
CA LEU A 72 -1.31 -3.84 4.53
C LEU A 72 -2.21 -5.07 4.54
N GLU A 73 -3.51 -4.82 4.66
CA GLU A 73 -4.53 -5.85 4.52
C GLU A 73 -5.30 -5.62 3.23
N ILE A 74 -5.28 -6.58 2.32
CA ILE A 74 -6.04 -6.49 1.07
C ILE A 74 -7.51 -6.82 1.28
N THR A 75 -8.41 -5.98 0.79
CA THR A 75 -9.85 -6.24 0.83
C THR A 75 -10.27 -7.18 -0.30
N SER A 76 -11.49 -7.70 -0.24
CA SER A 76 -12.10 -8.43 -1.37
C SER A 76 -12.16 -7.57 -2.65
N ARG A 77 -12.40 -6.27 -2.49
CA ARG A 77 -12.42 -5.31 -3.60
C ARG A 77 -11.03 -5.12 -4.22
N GLY A 78 -9.99 -5.06 -3.39
CA GLY A 78 -8.60 -4.99 -3.85
C GLY A 78 -8.20 -6.23 -4.65
N ARG A 79 -8.54 -7.43 -4.16
CA ARG A 79 -8.30 -8.68 -4.89
C ARG A 79 -9.03 -8.74 -6.23
N ASN A 80 -10.29 -8.30 -6.27
CA ASN A 80 -11.06 -8.26 -7.51
C ASN A 80 -10.43 -7.30 -8.53
N LEU A 81 -9.97 -6.11 -8.09
CA LEU A 81 -9.29 -5.16 -8.96
C LEU A 81 -7.98 -5.73 -9.53
N LEU A 82 -7.24 -6.52 -8.75
CA LEU A 82 -6.00 -7.16 -9.19
C LEU A 82 -6.26 -8.23 -10.27
N ASN A 83 -7.39 -8.92 -10.20
CA ASN A 83 -7.79 -10.00 -11.11
C ASN A 83 -8.66 -9.54 -12.30
N SER A 84 -8.90 -8.22 -12.44
CA SER A 84 -9.68 -7.62 -13.54
C SER A 84 -8.77 -7.21 -14.70
#